data_AF-A0A7Z9LHA3-F1
#
_entry.id   AF-A0A7Z9LHA3-F1
#
_cell.length_a   1.000
_cell.length_b   1.000
_cell.length_c   1.000
_cell.angle_alpha   90.00
_cell.angle_beta   90.00
_cell.angle_gamma   90.00
#
_symmetry.space_group_name_H-M   'P 1'
#
loop_
_entity.id
_entity.type
_entity.pdbx_description
1 polymer ?
#
loop_
_entity_poly.entity_id
_entity_poly.type
_entity_poly.pdbx_seq_one_letter_code
_entity_poly.pdbx_strand_id
1 'polypeptide(L)'
;MRLGMKTGTHLMYSTSTPFVLEIPGEVLTFGLTYGSGKYSYSYTDYNSSTGYSTKTQSINFSTTEVTGRFYIGNSFNIPFGYANYNISYPDWVYSGVTYDIDYSITQLNYGIGNEWTYDWGGFFGIDWYQGGSIQSDKATVKLKSGTETSTTLAKATETPADIKAFAGILLITFGFGF
;
A
#
# COMPACT_ATOMS: atom_id res chain seq x y z
N MET A 1 7.52 4.34 24.30
CA MET A 1 7.39 4.32 22.81
C MET A 1 7.10 2.89 22.38
N ARG A 2 6.43 2.64 21.26
CA ARG A 2 6.11 1.29 20.76
C ARG A 2 6.61 1.08 19.35
N LEU A 3 7.11 -0.11 19.05
CA LEU A 3 7.53 -0.53 17.72
C LEU A 3 6.82 -1.83 17.36
N GLY A 4 6.26 -1.91 16.16
CA GLY A 4 5.57 -3.10 15.67
C GLY A 4 5.62 -3.24 14.17
N MET A 5 4.87 -4.22 13.67
CA MET A 5 4.64 -4.47 12.26
C MET A 5 3.14 -4.59 11.99
N LYS A 6 2.70 -4.02 10.87
CA LYS A 6 1.31 -4.07 10.41
C LYS A 6 1.18 -4.92 9.14
N THR A 7 0.14 -5.74 9.06
CA THR A 7 -0.19 -6.56 7.87
C THR A 7 -1.68 -6.86 7.85
N GLY A 8 -2.22 -7.44 6.79
CA GLY A 8 -3.64 -7.82 6.73
C GLY A 8 -4.22 -7.77 5.32
N THR A 9 -5.55 -7.89 5.18
CA THR A 9 -6.22 -7.81 3.87
C THR A 9 -6.43 -6.36 3.46
N HIS A 10 -5.35 -5.67 3.13
CA HIS A 10 -5.31 -4.31 2.60
C HIS A 10 -4.08 -4.21 1.68
N LEU A 11 -4.25 -4.01 0.37
CA LEU A 11 -3.18 -4.20 -0.64
C LEU A 11 -1.84 -3.56 -0.22
N MET A 12 -1.87 -2.29 0.18
CA MET A 12 -0.65 -1.57 0.55
C MET A 12 0.05 -2.21 1.74
N TYR A 13 -0.68 -2.60 2.78
CA TYR A 13 -0.10 -3.18 3.99
C TYR A 13 0.23 -4.66 3.85
N SER A 14 -0.53 -5.43 3.03
CA SER A 14 -0.20 -6.82 2.74
C SER A 14 1.11 -6.93 1.98
N THR A 15 1.37 -5.98 1.08
CA THR A 15 2.56 -6.04 0.22
C THR A 15 3.76 -5.36 0.87
N SER A 16 3.57 -4.20 1.51
CA SER A 16 4.69 -3.47 2.14
C SER A 16 4.99 -3.90 3.57
N THR A 17 4.10 -4.68 4.21
CA THR A 17 4.20 -5.16 5.62
C THR A 17 4.89 -4.15 6.54
N PRO A 18 4.35 -2.93 6.66
CA PRO A 18 5.13 -1.81 7.16
C PRO A 18 5.44 -1.92 8.65
N PHE A 19 6.55 -1.30 9.04
CA PHE A 19 6.87 -1.04 10.43
C PHE A 19 5.99 0.06 10.98
N VAL A 20 5.68 -0.04 12.26
CA VAL A 20 4.85 0.90 13.01
C VAL A 20 5.66 1.43 14.17
N LEU A 21 5.76 2.74 14.28
CA LEU A 21 6.32 3.45 15.43
C LEU A 21 5.20 4.26 16.08
N GLU A 22 4.88 3.99 17.33
CA GLU A 22 3.74 4.60 18.02
C GLU A 22 4.14 5.21 19.37
N ILE A 23 3.51 6.32 19.70
CA ILE A 23 3.55 6.95 21.02
C ILE A 23 2.17 6.74 21.63
N PRO A 24 2.03 5.77 22.55
CA PRO A 24 0.74 5.47 23.16
C PRO A 24 0.33 6.57 24.14
N GLY A 25 -0.96 6.88 24.15
CA GLY A 25 -1.61 7.69 25.16
C GLY A 25 -2.85 6.97 25.70
N GLU A 26 -3.43 7.50 26.78
CA GLU A 26 -4.60 6.89 27.43
C GLU A 26 -5.84 6.91 26.52
N VAL A 27 -6.06 8.02 25.81
CA VAL A 27 -7.23 8.24 24.94
C VAL A 27 -6.85 8.22 23.46
N LEU A 28 -5.59 8.51 23.16
CA LEU A 28 -5.12 8.75 21.80
C LEU A 28 -3.69 8.27 21.65
N THR A 29 -3.47 7.38 20.68
CA THR A 29 -2.15 6.96 20.21
C THR A 29 -1.89 7.65 18.88
N PHE A 30 -0.65 8.09 18.66
CA PHE A 30 -0.18 8.55 17.36
C PHE A 30 1.04 7.77 16.91
N GLY A 31 1.23 7.65 15.61
CA GLY A 31 2.36 6.93 15.08
C GLY A 31 2.72 7.27 13.65
N LEU A 32 3.77 6.59 13.22
CA LEU A 32 4.26 6.57 11.85
C LEU A 32 4.29 5.12 11.40
N THR A 33 3.63 4.84 10.28
CA THR A 33 3.70 3.56 9.58
C THR A 33 4.52 3.73 8.32
N TYR A 34 5.57 2.93 8.14
CA TYR A 34 6.47 3.02 6.99
C TYR A 34 6.93 1.65 6.52
N GLY A 35 6.91 1.43 5.20
CA GLY A 35 7.45 0.20 4.62
C GLY A 35 7.43 0.19 3.10
N SER A 36 8.11 -0.78 2.52
CA SER A 36 8.10 -1.03 1.09
C SER A 36 8.06 -2.52 0.81
N GLY A 37 7.54 -2.88 -0.37
CA GLY A 37 7.39 -4.26 -0.78
C GLY A 37 7.31 -4.40 -2.29
N LYS A 38 7.31 -5.65 -2.76
CA LYS A 38 7.28 -5.97 -4.18
C LYS A 38 6.33 -7.14 -4.43
N TYR A 39 5.52 -7.02 -5.47
CA TYR A 39 4.72 -8.10 -6.03
C TYR A 39 5.22 -8.41 -7.44
N SER A 40 5.49 -9.68 -7.73
CA SER A 40 5.92 -10.11 -9.06
C SER A 40 4.99 -11.18 -9.60
N TYR A 41 4.58 -11.07 -10.86
CA TYR A 41 3.77 -12.06 -11.54
C TYR A 41 4.37 -12.39 -12.92
N SER A 42 4.15 -13.62 -13.36
CA SER A 42 4.58 -14.07 -14.69
C SER A 42 3.45 -13.97 -15.70
N TYR A 43 3.79 -13.61 -16.93
CA TYR A 43 2.86 -13.57 -18.06
C TYR A 43 3.52 -14.14 -19.31
N THR A 44 2.70 -14.63 -20.24
CA THR A 44 3.19 -15.12 -21.53
C THR A 44 3.09 -14.00 -22.56
N ASP A 45 4.21 -13.72 -23.22
CA ASP A 45 4.31 -12.76 -24.31
C ASP A 45 4.57 -13.48 -25.62
N TYR A 46 3.91 -13.03 -26.70
CA TYR A 46 4.07 -13.60 -28.03
C TYR A 46 4.83 -12.63 -28.92
N ASN A 47 5.93 -13.12 -29.50
CA ASN A 47 6.68 -12.42 -30.51
C ASN A 47 6.71 -13.24 -31.81
N SER A 48 6.42 -12.61 -32.94
CA SER A 48 6.40 -13.29 -34.25
C SER A 48 7.74 -13.91 -34.66
N SER A 49 8.86 -13.40 -34.13
CA SER A 49 10.22 -13.86 -34.47
C SER A 49 10.77 -14.92 -33.52
N THR A 50 10.33 -14.95 -32.25
CA THR A 50 10.88 -15.86 -31.22
C THR A 50 9.84 -16.79 -30.59
N GLY A 51 8.56 -16.66 -30.95
CA GLY A 51 7.46 -17.45 -30.40
C GLY A 51 6.99 -16.95 -29.03
N TYR A 52 6.35 -17.85 -28.27
CA TYR A 52 5.89 -17.55 -26.91
C TYR A 52 7.06 -17.57 -25.93
N SER A 53 7.11 -16.59 -25.04
CA SER A 53 8.10 -16.53 -23.95
C SER A 53 7.43 -16.13 -22.64
N THR A 54 7.89 -16.72 -21.54
CA THR A 54 7.45 -16.34 -20.20
C THR A 54 8.26 -15.13 -19.74
N LYS A 55 7.57 -14.06 -19.38
CA LYS A 55 8.12 -12.82 -18.82
C LYS A 55 7.65 -12.65 -17.38
N THR A 56 8.33 -11.79 -16.65
CA THR A 56 7.98 -11.43 -15.27
C THR A 56 7.81 -9.93 -15.17
N GLN A 57 6.67 -9.48 -14.67
CA GLN A 57 6.43 -8.10 -14.27
C GLN A 57 6.62 -7.98 -12.76
N SER A 58 7.32 -6.94 -12.32
CA SER A 58 7.39 -6.58 -10.90
C SER A 58 6.68 -5.25 -10.66
N ILE A 59 6.01 -5.14 -9.53
CA ILE A 59 5.33 -3.94 -9.06
C ILE A 59 5.88 -3.63 -7.67
N ASN A 60 6.38 -2.42 -7.48
CA ASN A 60 6.92 -1.96 -6.20
C ASN A 60 5.87 -1.11 -5.48
N PHE A 61 5.76 -1.31 -4.18
CA PHE A 61 4.82 -0.61 -3.31
C PHE A 61 5.60 0.08 -2.20
N SER A 62 5.24 1.31 -1.86
CA SER A 62 5.69 1.96 -0.64
C SER A 62 4.53 2.59 0.11
N THR A 63 4.64 2.52 1.43
CA THR A 63 3.66 3.01 2.39
C THR A 63 4.36 3.97 3.33
N THR A 64 3.84 5.17 3.44
CA THR A 64 4.17 6.12 4.52
C THR A 64 2.86 6.67 5.05
N GLU A 65 2.65 6.63 6.36
CA GLU A 65 1.40 7.09 6.94
C GLU A 65 1.62 7.63 8.34
N VAL A 66 1.06 8.81 8.60
CA VAL A 66 0.86 9.28 9.97
C VAL A 66 -0.41 8.65 10.49
N THR A 67 -0.32 7.82 11.51
CA THR A 67 -1.44 7.07 12.08
C THR A 67 -1.88 7.66 13.41
N GLY A 68 -3.15 7.46 13.72
CA GLY A 68 -3.74 7.76 15.01
C GLY A 68 -4.75 6.69 15.39
N ARG A 69 -4.96 6.51 16.69
CA ARG A 69 -5.97 5.60 17.22
C ARG A 69 -6.65 6.24 18.43
N PHE A 70 -7.94 6.51 18.30
CA PHE A 70 -8.75 7.10 19.37
C PHE A 70 -9.53 6.00 20.11
N TYR A 71 -9.30 5.86 21.42
CA TYR A 71 -9.87 4.78 22.22
C TYR A 71 -11.21 5.20 22.82
N ILE A 72 -12.21 4.33 22.65
CA ILE A 72 -13.54 4.48 23.23
C ILE A 72 -13.73 3.32 24.21
N GLY A 73 -13.30 3.52 25.45
CA GLY A 73 -13.25 2.48 26.48
C GLY A 73 -11.92 1.72 26.48
N ASN A 74 -11.95 0.45 26.91
CA ASN A 74 -10.72 -0.29 27.22
C ASN A 74 -9.88 -0.67 25.99
N SER A 75 -10.49 -1.30 24.97
CA SER A 75 -9.74 -1.80 23.81
C SER A 75 -10.32 -1.33 22.48
N PHE A 76 -11.63 -1.09 22.42
CA PHE A 76 -12.29 -0.62 21.20
C PHE A 76 -11.83 0.79 20.86
N ASN A 77 -11.62 1.05 19.58
CA ASN A 77 -11.03 2.28 19.12
C ASN A 77 -11.36 2.56 17.64
N ILE A 78 -11.09 3.81 17.24
CA ILE A 78 -11.20 4.32 15.89
C ILE A 78 -9.78 4.58 15.36
N PRO A 79 -9.20 3.68 14.55
CA PRO A 79 -7.96 3.98 13.83
C PRO A 79 -8.23 4.99 12.71
N PHE A 80 -7.30 5.89 12.49
CA PHE A 80 -7.30 6.84 11.38
C PHE A 80 -5.87 7.16 10.93
N GLY A 81 -5.71 7.70 9.74
CA GLY A 81 -4.39 8.07 9.26
C GLY A 81 -4.40 8.92 8.00
N TYR A 82 -3.28 9.59 7.78
CA TYR A 82 -3.00 10.31 6.53
C TYR A 82 -1.87 9.58 5.82
N ALA A 83 -2.23 8.80 4.80
CA ALA A 83 -1.33 7.90 4.10
C ALA A 83 -0.92 8.46 2.75
N ASN A 84 0.36 8.30 2.43
CA ASN A 84 0.91 8.40 1.10
C ASN A 84 1.38 7.01 0.66
N TYR A 85 0.79 6.54 -0.42
CA TYR A 85 1.12 5.27 -1.05
C TYR A 85 1.73 5.52 -2.41
N ASN A 86 2.81 4.82 -2.73
CA ASN A 86 3.38 4.85 -4.08
C ASN A 86 3.41 3.45 -4.66
N ILE A 87 3.07 3.36 -5.94
CA ILE A 87 3.07 2.13 -6.72
C ILE A 87 3.88 2.41 -7.98
N SER A 88 4.88 1.59 -8.25
CA SER A 88 5.73 1.71 -9.42
C SER A 88 5.68 0.42 -10.22
N TYR A 89 5.39 0.54 -11.51
CA TYR A 89 5.43 -0.53 -12.51
C TYR A 89 6.66 -0.27 -13.40
N PRO A 90 7.87 -0.67 -12.95
CA PRO A 90 9.05 -0.57 -13.79
C PRO A 90 8.94 -1.51 -14.99
N ASP A 91 9.44 -1.08 -16.14
CA ASP A 91 9.51 -1.91 -17.35
C ASP A 91 8.16 -2.53 -17.75
N TRP A 92 7.06 -1.80 -17.56
CA TRP A 92 5.72 -2.25 -17.96
C TRP A 92 5.62 -2.30 -19.48
N VAL A 93 5.31 -3.49 -20.02
CA VAL A 93 5.29 -3.74 -21.47
C VAL A 93 3.86 -3.88 -21.98
N TYR A 94 3.54 -3.17 -23.06
CA TYR A 94 2.32 -3.38 -23.84
C TYR A 94 2.60 -3.26 -25.33
N SER A 95 2.24 -4.30 -26.09
CA SER A 95 2.41 -4.34 -27.55
C SER A 95 3.84 -4.01 -28.02
N GLY A 96 4.86 -4.47 -27.28
CA GLY A 96 6.27 -4.25 -27.60
C GLY A 96 6.83 -2.87 -27.23
N VAL A 97 6.05 -2.02 -26.56
CA VAL A 97 6.49 -0.72 -26.02
C VAL A 97 6.63 -0.84 -24.50
N THR A 98 7.71 -0.28 -23.96
CA THR A 98 8.03 -0.35 -22.54
C THR A 98 7.91 1.03 -21.90
N TYR A 99 7.23 1.07 -20.77
CA TYR A 99 7.00 2.26 -19.94
C TYR A 99 7.48 2.04 -18.51
N ASP A 100 7.96 3.10 -17.88
CA ASP A 100 7.99 3.19 -16.43
C ASP A 100 6.74 3.98 -15.99
N ILE A 101 5.89 3.35 -15.17
CA ILE A 101 4.65 3.95 -14.67
C ILE A 101 4.75 4.11 -13.17
N ASP A 102 4.62 5.33 -12.69
CA ASP A 102 4.60 5.66 -11.26
C ASP A 102 3.24 6.25 -10.88
N TYR A 103 2.66 5.76 -9.80
CA TYR A 103 1.42 6.26 -9.22
C TYR A 103 1.64 6.60 -7.75
N SER A 104 1.28 7.81 -7.35
CA SER A 104 1.27 8.26 -5.96
C SER A 104 -0.16 8.62 -5.58
N ILE A 105 -0.62 8.14 -4.44
CA ILE A 105 -1.94 8.46 -3.90
C ILE A 105 -1.81 8.86 -2.45
N THR A 106 -2.46 9.96 -2.12
CA THR A 106 -2.62 10.43 -0.75
C THR A 106 -4.06 10.22 -0.33
N GLN A 107 -4.28 9.46 0.74
CA GLN A 107 -5.62 9.16 1.23
C GLN A 107 -5.75 9.31 2.75
N LEU A 108 -6.96 9.64 3.18
CA LEU A 108 -7.36 9.54 4.57
C LEU A 108 -7.84 8.13 4.84
N ASN A 109 -7.21 7.46 5.81
CA ASN A 109 -7.61 6.17 6.33
C ASN A 109 -8.46 6.36 7.58
N TYR A 110 -9.47 5.51 7.75
CA TYR A 110 -10.28 5.46 8.96
C TYR A 110 -10.96 4.10 9.09
N GLY A 111 -11.22 3.67 10.31
CA GLY A 111 -11.73 2.33 10.54
C GLY A 111 -12.31 2.12 11.92
N ILE A 112 -12.47 0.85 12.24
CA ILE A 112 -12.86 0.38 13.57
C ILE A 112 -11.94 -0.77 13.98
N GLY A 113 -11.52 -0.77 15.23
CA GLY A 113 -10.56 -1.76 15.70
C GLY A 113 -10.59 -1.97 17.20
N ASN A 114 -9.77 -2.91 17.61
CA ASN A 114 -9.42 -3.16 18.99
C ASN A 114 -7.91 -3.18 19.14
N GLU A 115 -7.40 -2.72 20.27
CA GLU A 115 -5.99 -2.86 20.61
C GLU A 115 -5.86 -3.20 22.10
N TRP A 116 -4.95 -4.11 22.39
CA TRP A 116 -4.62 -4.55 23.72
C TRP A 116 -3.15 -4.31 23.96
N THR A 117 -2.82 -3.80 25.14
CA THR A 117 -1.45 -3.73 25.65
C THR A 117 -1.33 -4.73 26.79
N TYR A 118 -0.28 -5.53 26.76
CA TYR A 118 -0.01 -6.56 27.76
C TYR A 118 1.04 -6.08 28.76
N ASP A 119 0.97 -6.59 29.99
CA ASP A 119 1.86 -6.20 31.09
C ASP A 119 3.35 -6.47 30.82
N TRP A 120 3.66 -7.43 29.94
CA TRP A 120 5.03 -7.73 29.50
C TRP A 120 5.56 -6.78 28.41
N GLY A 121 4.81 -5.71 28.11
CA GLY A 121 5.20 -4.65 27.17
C GLY A 121 4.73 -4.88 25.74
N GLY A 122 4.11 -6.02 25.42
CA GLY A 122 3.55 -6.26 24.09
C GLY A 122 2.32 -5.44 23.79
N PHE A 123 2.04 -5.21 22.52
CA PHE A 123 0.73 -4.76 22.07
C PHE A 123 0.27 -5.52 20.83
N PHE A 124 -1.05 -5.69 20.75
CA PHE A 124 -1.71 -6.37 19.66
C PHE A 124 -2.94 -5.57 19.25
N GLY A 125 -3.00 -5.17 17.99
CA GLY A 125 -4.09 -4.43 17.39
C GLY A 125 -4.75 -5.24 16.28
N ILE A 126 -6.08 -5.19 16.22
CA ILE A 126 -6.87 -5.65 15.08
C ILE A 126 -7.73 -4.47 14.61
N ASP A 127 -7.52 -4.01 13.38
CA ASP A 127 -8.47 -3.15 12.67
C ASP A 127 -9.38 -4.06 11.85
N TRP A 128 -10.64 -4.20 12.28
CA TRP A 128 -11.62 -5.08 11.64
C TRP A 128 -11.93 -4.62 10.23
N TYR A 129 -12.02 -3.30 10.08
CA TYR A 129 -12.23 -2.63 8.81
C TYR A 129 -11.44 -1.33 8.80
N GLN A 130 -10.79 -1.04 7.69
CA GLN A 130 -10.15 0.23 7.41
C GLN A 130 -10.53 0.67 5.99
N GLY A 131 -11.28 1.75 5.88
CA GLY A 131 -11.59 2.40 4.62
C GLY A 131 -10.60 3.53 4.29
N GLY A 132 -10.71 4.03 3.06
CA GLY A 132 -9.90 5.13 2.55
C GLY A 132 -10.74 6.14 1.78
N SER A 133 -10.35 7.43 1.84
CA SER A 133 -10.86 8.50 0.98
C SER A 133 -9.69 9.23 0.31
N ILE A 134 -9.64 9.19 -1.02
CA ILE A 134 -8.59 9.87 -1.81
C ILE A 134 -8.65 11.37 -1.56
N GLN A 135 -7.51 11.96 -1.23
CA GLN A 135 -7.33 13.41 -1.12
C GLN A 135 -6.67 13.96 -2.38
N SER A 136 -5.68 13.24 -2.90
CA SER A 136 -5.02 13.55 -4.16
C SER A 136 -4.34 12.31 -4.72
N ASP A 137 -4.18 12.27 -6.03
CA ASP A 137 -3.41 11.26 -6.73
C ASP A 137 -2.59 11.90 -7.87
N LYS A 138 -1.58 11.17 -8.32
CA LYS A 138 -0.75 11.56 -9.45
C LYS A 138 -0.20 10.32 -10.14
N ALA A 139 -0.48 10.22 -11.43
CA ALA A 139 0.15 9.26 -12.32
C ALA A 139 1.26 9.93 -13.15
N THR A 140 2.36 9.22 -13.36
CA THR A 140 3.42 9.60 -14.32
C THR A 140 3.72 8.40 -15.19
N VAL A 141 3.65 8.59 -16.51
CA VAL A 141 3.99 7.57 -17.51
C VAL A 141 5.19 8.08 -18.28
N LYS A 142 6.27 7.29 -18.34
CA LYS A 142 7.48 7.62 -19.09
C LYS A 142 7.78 6.51 -20.08
N LEU A 143 7.83 6.85 -21.37
CA LEU A 143 8.33 5.95 -22.39
C LEU A 143 9.79 5.60 -22.10
N LYS A 144 10.10 4.31 -22.05
CA LYS A 144 11.44 3.78 -21.81
C LYS A 144 12.06 3.23 -23.08
N SER A 145 11.30 2.48 -23.87
CA SER A 145 11.74 1.95 -25.17
C SER A 145 10.57 1.52 -26.06
N GLY A 146 10.85 1.34 -27.35
CA GLY A 146 9.85 1.00 -28.38
C GLY A 146 9.31 2.22 -29.11
N THR A 147 8.32 2.00 -29.98
CA THR A 147 7.64 3.06 -30.75
C THR A 147 6.29 3.34 -30.13
N GLU A 148 6.19 4.45 -29.39
CA GLU A 148 4.93 4.89 -28.81
C GLU A 148 3.87 5.20 -29.88
N THR A 149 2.64 4.77 -29.61
CA THR A 149 1.45 5.11 -30.38
C THR A 149 0.39 5.68 -29.43
N SER A 150 -0.66 6.29 -29.97
CA SER A 150 -1.80 6.76 -29.17
C SER A 150 -2.44 5.62 -28.35
N THR A 151 -2.51 4.40 -28.90
CA THR A 151 -3.06 3.22 -28.22
C THR A 151 -2.18 2.76 -27.05
N THR A 152 -0.86 2.68 -27.25
CA THR A 152 0.07 2.20 -26.20
C THR A 152 0.14 3.19 -25.04
N LEU A 153 0.20 4.49 -25.35
CA LEU A 153 0.18 5.54 -24.35
C LEU A 153 -1.14 5.57 -23.57
N ALA A 154 -2.28 5.42 -24.26
CA ALA A 154 -3.58 5.36 -23.61
C ALA A 154 -3.66 4.19 -22.61
N LYS A 155 -3.15 3.01 -23.00
CA LYS A 155 -3.17 1.84 -22.10
C LYS A 155 -2.23 1.98 -20.91
N ALA A 156 -1.04 2.55 -21.12
CA ALA A 156 -0.12 2.86 -20.02
C ALA A 156 -0.73 3.87 -19.04
N THR A 157 -1.48 4.85 -19.56
CA THR A 157 -2.16 5.88 -18.75
C THR A 157 -3.41 5.35 -18.03
N GLU A 158 -4.10 4.36 -18.59
CA GLU A 158 -5.28 3.72 -17.96
C GLU A 158 -4.90 2.90 -16.72
N THR A 159 -3.76 2.20 -16.76
CA THR A 159 -3.26 1.35 -15.67
C THR A 159 -3.36 2.00 -14.27
N PRO A 160 -2.87 3.24 -14.06
CA PRO A 160 -3.04 3.94 -12.78
C PRO A 160 -4.43 4.54 -12.57
N ALA A 161 -5.19 4.88 -13.63
CA ALA A 161 -6.48 5.55 -13.54
C ALA A 161 -7.59 4.68 -12.90
N ASP A 162 -7.42 3.35 -12.94
CA ASP A 162 -8.36 2.40 -12.33
C ASP A 162 -8.17 2.25 -10.81
N ILE A 163 -7.07 2.78 -10.26
CA ILE A 163 -6.78 2.66 -8.83
C ILE A 163 -7.78 3.51 -8.03
N LYS A 164 -8.46 2.86 -7.08
CA LYS A 164 -9.38 3.50 -6.12
C LYS A 164 -8.72 3.63 -4.76
N ALA A 165 -9.40 4.30 -3.83
CA ALA A 165 -8.97 4.35 -2.44
C ALA A 165 -8.72 2.94 -1.91
N PHE A 166 -7.60 2.74 -1.23
CA PHE A 166 -7.32 1.46 -0.60
C PHE A 166 -8.17 1.32 0.64
N ALA A 167 -8.79 0.15 0.75
CA ALA A 167 -9.54 -0.29 1.90
C ALA A 167 -9.14 -1.73 2.22
N GLY A 168 -9.46 -2.17 3.42
CA GLY A 168 -9.13 -3.50 3.87
C GLY A 168 -9.91 -3.95 5.09
N ILE A 169 -9.78 -5.25 5.36
CA ILE A 169 -10.35 -5.92 6.51
C ILE A 169 -9.26 -6.70 7.22
N LEU A 170 -9.46 -6.94 8.52
CA LEU A 170 -8.56 -7.75 9.34
C LEU A 170 -7.09 -7.30 9.20
N LEU A 171 -6.81 -6.07 9.60
CA LEU A 171 -5.45 -5.57 9.69
C LEU A 171 -4.93 -5.85 11.09
N ILE A 172 -3.77 -6.47 11.17
CA ILE A 172 -3.14 -6.89 12.41
C ILE A 172 -1.89 -6.06 12.61
N THR A 173 -1.77 -5.46 13.79
CA THR A 173 -0.52 -4.85 14.26
C THR A 173 -0.03 -5.61 15.47
N PHE A 174 1.24 -6.00 15.50
CA PHE A 174 1.86 -6.59 16.68
C PHE A 174 3.23 -5.96 16.92
N GLY A 175 3.55 -5.73 18.20
CA GLY A 175 4.82 -5.13 18.56
C GLY A 175 5.06 -5.05 20.06
N PHE A 176 6.09 -4.29 20.43
CA PHE A 176 6.58 -4.14 21.79
C PHE A 176 6.75 -2.66 22.15
N GLY A 177 6.46 -2.34 23.41
CA GLY A 177 6.73 -1.06 24.06
C GLY A 177 8.06 -1.07 24.82
N PHE A 178 8.68 0.10 24.87
CA PHE A 178 9.93 0.41 25.57
C PHE A 178 9.79 1.73 26.32
#